data_AF-E2ZB73-F1
#
_entry.id   AF-E2ZB73-F1
#
_cell.length_a   1.000
_cell.length_b   1.000
_cell.length_c   1.000
_cell.angle_alpha   90.00
_cell.angle_beta   90.00
_cell.angle_gamma   90.00
#
_symmetry.space_group_name_H-M   'P 1'
#
loop_
_entity.id
_entity.type
_entity.pdbx_description
1 polymer ?
#
loop_
_entity_poly.entity_id
_entity_poly.type
_entity_poly.pdbx_seq_one_letter_code
_entity_poly.pdbx_strand_id
1 'polypeptide(L)' 'MAKKYTYKKADWGLADPSGKPDEEFITVIKEIERKVLDLIEEVKEWENN' A
#
# COMPACT_ATOMS: atom_id res chain seq x y z
N MET A 1 -10.12 14.63 -27.02
CA MET A 1 -10.75 14.35 -25.72
C MET A 1 -9.65 13.96 -24.75
N ALA A 2 -9.52 14.62 -23.59
CA ALA A 2 -8.50 14.25 -22.60
C ALA A 2 -8.90 12.93 -21.91
N LYS A 3 -7.95 11.99 -21.77
CA LYS A 3 -8.19 10.79 -20.96
C LYS A 3 -8.44 11.22 -19.51
N LYS A 4 -9.60 10.86 -18.96
CA LYS A 4 -9.96 11.11 -17.57
C LYS A 4 -9.41 9.97 -16.74
N TYR A 5 -8.29 10.21 -16.05
CA TYR A 5 -7.75 9.25 -15.10
C TYR A 5 -8.50 9.37 -13.78
N THR A 6 -8.87 8.24 -13.20
CA THR A 6 -9.36 8.14 -11.82
C THR A 6 -8.21 7.66 -10.95
N TYR A 7 -8.06 8.26 -9.77
CA TYR A 7 -7.06 7.84 -8.79
C TYR A 7 -7.72 7.52 -7.46
N LYS A 8 -7.12 6.57 -6.73
CA LYS A 8 -7.49 6.20 -5.36
C LYS A 8 -6.29 6.49 -4.47
N LYS A 9 -6.53 7.10 -3.30
CA LYS A 9 -5.52 7.34 -2.27
C LYS A 9 -5.94 6.60 -1.01
N ALA A 10 -5.00 5.90 -0.39
CA ALA A 10 -5.18 5.27 0.91
C ALA A 10 -4.19 5.86 1.91
N ASP A 11 -4.67 6.11 3.13
CA ASP A 11 -3.80 6.32 4.29
C ASP A 11 -3.74 4.99 5.05
N TRP A 12 -2.52 4.50 5.27
CA TRP A 12 -2.30 3.21 5.88
C TRP A 12 -2.01 3.28 7.37
N GLY A 13 -1.78 4.47 7.93
CA GLY A 13 -1.59 4.67 9.36
C GLY A 13 -0.46 3.84 9.97
N LEU A 14 0.62 3.62 9.22
CA LEU A 14 1.75 2.80 9.66
C LEU A 14 2.43 3.44 10.87
N ALA A 15 2.80 2.61 11.85
CA ALA A 15 3.58 3.07 12.99
C ALA A 15 4.96 3.53 12.54
N ASP A 16 5.45 4.65 13.08
CA ASP A 16 6.83 5.09 12.86
C ASP A 16 7.78 4.20 13.69
N PRO A 17 8.67 3.41 13.04
CA PRO A 17 9.61 2.57 13.74
C PRO A 17 10.87 3.33 14.19
N SER A 18 11.01 4.63 13.88
CA SER A 18 12.20 5.41 14.21
C SER A 18 12.53 5.38 15.71
N GLY A 19 13.78 5.03 16.04
CA GLY A 19 14.25 4.91 17.43
C GLY A 19 13.80 3.64 18.14
N LYS A 20 13.09 2.73 17.46
CA LYS A 20 12.71 1.40 17.97
C LYS A 20 13.69 0.31 17.50
N PRO A 21 13.63 -0.91 18.07
CA PRO A 21 14.42 -2.04 17.61
C PRO A 21 14.06 -2.49 16.18
N ASP A 22 14.99 -3.17 15.52
CA ASP A 22 14.85 -3.68 14.15
C ASP A 22 13.59 -4.54 13.94
N GLU A 23 13.11 -5.24 14.98
CA GLU A 23 11.88 -6.04 14.93
C GLU A 23 10.63 -5.20 14.57
N GLU A 24 10.59 -3.95 15.04
CA GLU A 24 9.51 -3.01 14.73
C GLU A 24 9.60 -2.53 13.28
N PHE A 25 10.82 -2.31 12.76
CA PHE A 25 11.04 -2.04 11.34
C PHE A 25 10.58 -3.22 10.48
N ILE A 26 10.96 -4.44 10.84
CA ILE A 26 10.56 -5.66 10.10
C ILE A 26 9.04 -5.80 10.07
N THR A 27 8.37 -5.48 11.18
CA THR A 27 6.91 -5.51 11.27
C THR A 27 6.26 -4.51 10.31
N VAL A 28 6.74 -3.26 10.31
CA VAL A 28 6.25 -2.21 9.39
C VAL A 28 6.51 -2.58 7.93
N ILE A 29 7.68 -3.14 7.61
CA ILE A 29 8.04 -3.60 6.26
C ILE A 29 7.06 -4.67 5.77
N LYS A 30 6.78 -5.68 6.59
CA LYS A 30 5.82 -6.74 6.26
C LYS A 30 4.40 -6.19 6.05
N GLU A 31 4.02 -5.18 6.82
CA GLU A 31 2.72 -4.53 6.66
C GLU A 31 2.63 -3.76 5.33
N ILE A 32 3.68 -3.03 4.95
CA ILE A 32 3.78 -2.35 3.66
C ILE A 32 3.69 -3.37 2.51
N GLU A 33 4.48 -4.44 2.58
CA GLU A 33 4.51 -5.48 1.56
C GLU A 33 3.12 -6.06 1.30
N ARG A 34 2.41 -6.44 2.37
CA ARG A 34 1.04 -6.96 2.27
C ARG A 34 0.09 -5.95 1.60
N LYS A 35 0.09 -4.69 2.06
CA LYS A 35 -0.80 -3.66 1.51
C LYS A 35 -0.52 -3.34 0.04
N VAL A 36 0.75 -3.40 -0.38
CA VAL A 36 1.13 -3.23 -1.78
C VAL A 36 0.65 -4.40 -2.63
N LEU A 37 0.77 -5.64 -2.16
CA LEU A 37 0.25 -6.81 -2.86
C LEU A 37 -1.28 -6.75 -2.99
N ASP A 38 -1.99 -6.37 -1.92
CA ASP A 38 -3.44 -6.17 -1.94
C ASP A 38 -3.83 -5.09 -2.97
N LEU A 39 -3.10 -3.96 -3.04
CA LEU A 39 -3.33 -2.93 -4.05
C LEU A 39 -3.12 -3.43 -5.49
N ILE A 40 -2.10 -4.26 -5.71
CA ILE A 40 -1.83 -4.83 -7.04
C ILE A 40 -3.02 -5.71 -7.48
N GLU A 41 -3.55 -6.53 -6.58
CA GLU A 41 -4.73 -7.35 -6.88
C GLU A 41 -5.97 -6.49 -7.13
N GLU A 42 -6.22 -5.45 -6.31
CA GLU A 42 -7.33 -4.49 -6.56
C GLU A 42 -7.23 -3.83 -7.95
N VAL A 43 -6.02 -3.44 -8.36
CA VAL A 43 -5.83 -2.80 -9.69
C VAL A 43 -6.06 -3.81 -10.81
N LYS A 44 -5.57 -5.05 -10.67
CA LYS A 44 -5.84 -6.10 -11.66
C LYS A 44 -7.32 -6.41 -11.77
N GLU A 45 -8.03 -6.50 -10.65
CA GLU A 45 -9.48 -6.69 -10.64
C GLU A 45 -10.21 -5.51 -11.31
N TRP A 46 -9.73 -4.28 -11.13
CA TRP A 46 -10.30 -3.10 -11.77
C TRP A 46 -10.05 -3.06 -13.29
N GLU A 47 -8.91 -3.56 -13.78
CA GLU A 47 -8.65 -3.66 -15.22
C GLU A 47 -9.45 -4.78 -15.91
N ASN A 48 -9.83 -5.82 -15.17
CA ASN A 48 -10.58 -6.97 -15.69
C ASN A 48 -12.11 -6.78 -15.67
N ASN A 49 -12.63 -5.66 -15.14
CA ASN A 49 -14.05 -5.31 -15.04
C ASN A 49 -14.41 -4.09 -15.90
#